data_AF-A0A836BR66-F1
#
_entry.id   AF-A0A836BR66-F1
#
_cell.length_a   1.000
_cell.length_b   1.000
_cell.length_c   1.000
_cell.angle_alpha   90.00
_cell.angle_beta   90.00
_cell.angle_gamma   90.00
#
_symmetry.space_group_name_H-M   'P 1'
#
loop_
_entity.id
_entity.type
_entity.pdbx_description
1 polymer ?
#
loop_
_entity_poly.entity_id
_entity_poly.type
_entity_poly.pdbx_seq_one_letter_code
_entity_poly.pdbx_strand_id
1 'polypeptide(L)'
;MDSRCKGFNSVGWYKTVVSPTTPYLGLCFYVKITGSDVGCLEGYDVRGRDLVFWVSVVSRAICREICRLDPRCVFFIYNQDAGTCMLRDLYLEGNPGTTDPFMLVRPELAACLGSTNFGQFYCVTGYDVNGDHVRSVFYAADIEECRVAFFLFLTDKRRCVLKKNQFNGVSGSTGPLSLISYACFRVY
;
A
#
# COMPACT_ATOMS: atom_id res chain seq x y z
N MET A 1 27.53 14.61 -3.62
CA MET A 1 27.04 13.44 -4.38
C MET A 1 26.37 12.50 -3.39
N ASP A 2 25.08 12.19 -3.57
CA ASP A 2 24.42 11.16 -2.75
C ASP A 2 24.69 9.78 -3.36
N SER A 3 25.50 8.96 -2.68
CA SER A 3 25.86 7.61 -3.12
C SER A 3 24.69 6.62 -3.11
N ARG A 4 23.51 7.03 -2.64
CA ARG A 4 22.29 6.23 -2.61
C ARG A 4 21.50 6.30 -3.92
N CYS A 5 21.74 7.29 -4.78
CA CYS A 5 21.07 7.40 -6.08
C CYS A 5 21.78 6.52 -7.12
N LYS A 6 21.09 5.48 -7.62
CA LYS A 6 21.60 4.54 -8.62
C LYS A 6 20.70 4.57 -9.86
N GLY A 7 21.28 4.80 -11.04
CA GLY A 7 20.57 4.79 -12.33
C GLY A 7 20.80 3.48 -13.08
N PHE A 8 19.77 3.02 -13.79
CA PHE A 8 19.80 1.84 -14.66
C PHE A 8 19.28 2.23 -16.05
N ASN A 9 19.85 1.65 -17.11
CA ASN A 9 19.29 1.80 -18.46
C ASN A 9 18.22 0.72 -18.73
N SER A 10 17.51 0.84 -19.86
CA SER A 10 16.47 -0.12 -20.30
C SER A 10 16.97 -1.55 -20.54
N VAL A 11 18.29 -1.77 -20.49
CA VAL A 11 18.95 -3.06 -20.70
C VAL A 11 19.51 -3.61 -19.38
N GLY A 12 19.18 -3.00 -18.24
CA GLY A 12 19.52 -3.48 -16.90
C GLY A 12 20.93 -3.16 -16.40
N TRP A 13 21.71 -2.36 -17.13
CA TRP A 13 23.08 -2.03 -16.75
C TRP A 13 23.13 -0.94 -15.68
N TYR A 14 23.92 -1.21 -14.64
CA TYR A 14 24.20 -0.31 -13.53
C TYR A 14 25.24 0.76 -13.92
N LYS A 15 24.96 2.05 -13.66
CA LYS A 15 25.95 3.13 -13.79
C LYS A 15 26.10 3.91 -12.47
N THR A 16 27.36 4.10 -12.06
CA THR A 16 27.74 4.78 -10.80
C THR A 16 28.02 6.26 -10.93
N VAL A 17 28.02 6.85 -12.14
CA VAL A 17 28.75 8.12 -12.38
C VAL A 17 27.94 9.21 -13.08
N VAL A 18 26.61 9.21 -13.04
CA VAL A 18 25.85 10.39 -13.49
C VAL A 18 24.72 10.66 -12.51
N SER A 19 24.91 11.65 -11.62
CA SER A 19 23.77 12.31 -10.98
C SER A 19 22.93 12.92 -12.10
N PRO A 20 21.71 12.45 -12.33
CA PRO A 20 20.90 12.94 -13.41
C PRO A 20 20.17 14.19 -12.92
N THR A 21 20.91 15.29 -12.79
CA THR A 21 20.32 16.59 -12.45
C THR A 21 19.59 17.21 -13.64
N THR A 22 19.67 16.59 -14.82
CA THR A 22 19.05 17.05 -16.07
C THR A 22 18.22 15.93 -16.70
N PRO A 23 16.93 16.17 -17.00
CA PRO A 23 16.08 15.20 -17.69
C PRO A 23 16.56 15.01 -19.14
N TYR A 24 16.53 13.76 -19.63
CA TYR A 24 16.89 13.39 -21.00
C TYR A 24 15.82 12.49 -21.62
N LEU A 25 15.45 12.77 -22.88
CA LEU A 25 14.40 12.03 -23.58
C LEU A 25 14.84 10.57 -23.77
N GLY A 26 14.00 9.61 -23.35
CA GLY A 26 14.31 8.17 -23.43
C GLY A 26 15.03 7.59 -22.20
N LEU A 27 15.26 8.38 -21.14
CA LEU A 27 15.84 7.92 -19.89
C LEU A 27 14.76 7.78 -18.80
N CYS A 28 14.64 6.59 -18.21
CA CYS A 28 13.74 6.32 -17.08
C CYS A 28 14.56 6.15 -15.79
N PHE A 29 14.16 6.80 -14.70
CA PHE A 29 14.72 6.53 -13.38
C PHE A 29 14.00 5.36 -12.74
N TYR A 30 14.77 4.38 -12.30
CA TYR A 30 14.27 3.28 -11.50
C TYR A 30 14.88 3.42 -10.11
N VAL A 31 14.06 3.79 -9.13
CA VAL A 31 14.43 3.59 -7.73
C VAL A 31 14.29 2.11 -7.42
N LYS A 32 15.37 1.46 -6.97
CA LYS A 32 15.23 0.14 -6.35
C LYS A 32 14.48 0.35 -5.06
N ILE A 33 13.18 0.09 -5.07
CA ILE A 33 12.43 0.05 -3.83
C ILE A 33 12.86 -1.24 -3.14
N THR A 34 13.63 -1.12 -2.06
CA THR A 34 13.97 -2.25 -1.21
C THR A 34 12.64 -2.82 -0.70
N GLY A 35 12.33 -4.06 -1.07
CA GLY A 35 11.00 -4.68 -0.97
C GLY A 35 10.45 -4.90 0.45
N SER A 36 10.86 -4.12 1.45
CA SER A 36 10.30 -4.17 2.80
C SER A 36 9.18 -3.16 3.04
N ASP A 37 9.11 -2.05 2.30
CA ASP A 37 8.31 -0.88 2.73
C ASP A 37 7.13 -0.57 1.81
N VAL A 38 7.02 -1.23 0.65
CA VAL A 38 5.88 -0.98 -0.25
C VAL A 38 4.70 -1.87 0.11
N GLY A 39 3.52 -1.26 0.14
CA GLY A 39 2.31 -1.85 0.71
C GLY A 39 2.25 -1.75 2.24
N CYS A 40 3.20 -1.04 2.87
CA CYS A 40 3.19 -0.75 4.30
C CYS A 40 2.74 0.69 4.59
N LEU A 41 1.97 0.84 5.66
CA LEU A 41 1.54 2.11 6.23
C LEU A 41 2.20 2.28 7.60
N GLU A 42 3.20 3.15 7.65
CA GLU A 42 3.94 3.47 8.87
C GLU A 42 3.09 4.31 9.82
N GLY A 43 3.04 3.93 11.09
CA GLY A 43 2.24 4.57 12.12
C GLY A 43 0.86 3.95 12.32
N TYR A 44 0.45 2.99 11.48
CA TYR A 44 -0.94 2.53 11.40
C TYR A 44 -1.16 1.17 12.08
N ASP A 45 -2.25 1.09 12.84
CA ASP A 45 -2.88 -0.14 13.32
C ASP A 45 -4.23 -0.31 12.61
N VAL A 46 -4.18 -0.67 11.32
CA VAL A 46 -5.37 -0.71 10.45
C VAL A 46 -6.37 -1.76 10.94
N ARG A 47 -7.67 -1.43 10.88
CA ARG A 47 -8.76 -2.36 11.23
C ARG A 47 -8.64 -3.69 10.48
N GLY A 48 -8.84 -4.77 11.22
CA GLY A 48 -8.90 -6.14 10.73
C GLY A 48 -9.42 -7.06 11.81
N ARG A 49 -9.43 -8.36 11.52
CA ARG A 49 -9.61 -9.40 12.53
C ARG A 49 -8.29 -10.13 12.73
N ASP A 50 -7.92 -10.32 13.99
CA ASP A 50 -6.68 -11.01 14.38
C ASP A 50 -6.78 -12.51 14.09
N LEU A 51 -5.79 -13.02 13.35
CA LEU A 51 -5.57 -14.45 13.11
C LEU A 51 -4.55 -15.03 14.08
N VAL A 52 -3.47 -14.28 14.31
CA VAL A 52 -2.35 -14.65 15.18
C VAL A 52 -1.87 -13.41 15.93
N PHE A 53 -1.66 -13.56 17.24
CA PHE A 53 -1.27 -12.46 18.14
C PHE A 53 0.24 -12.47 18.42
N TRP A 54 0.91 -11.35 18.13
CA TRP A 54 2.23 -10.95 18.62
C TRP A 54 3.33 -12.03 18.66
N VAL A 55 3.61 -12.62 17.51
CA VAL A 55 4.76 -13.53 17.35
C VAL A 55 6.05 -12.72 17.31
N SER A 56 7.04 -13.10 18.11
CA SER A 56 8.37 -12.49 18.06
C SER A 56 9.05 -12.77 16.72
N VAL A 57 9.49 -11.72 16.05
CA VAL A 57 10.15 -11.76 14.74
C VAL A 57 11.28 -10.75 14.71
N VAL A 58 12.35 -11.07 13.98
CA VAL A 58 13.53 -10.20 13.90
C VAL A 58 13.40 -9.11 12.83
N SER A 59 12.38 -9.16 11.97
CA SER A 59 12.13 -8.13 10.95
C SER A 59 10.73 -8.21 10.34
N ARG A 60 10.34 -7.11 9.67
CA ARG A 60 9.15 -7.03 8.80
C ARG A 60 9.13 -8.08 7.70
N ALA A 61 10.29 -8.42 7.14
CA ALA A 61 10.40 -9.39 6.06
C ALA A 61 9.98 -10.79 6.53
N ILE A 62 10.37 -11.17 7.74
CA ILE A 62 9.95 -12.44 8.35
C ILE A 62 8.44 -12.43 8.63
N CYS A 63 7.89 -11.34 9.17
CA CYS A 63 6.46 -11.20 9.39
C CYS A 63 5.65 -11.36 8.08
N ARG A 64 6.15 -10.78 6.98
CA ARG A 64 5.57 -10.96 5.64
C ARG A 64 5.58 -12.40 5.18
N GLU A 65 6.67 -13.12 5.39
CA GLU A 65 6.77 -14.53 5.00
C GLU A 65 5.79 -15.39 5.80
N ILE A 66 5.68 -15.16 7.10
CA ILE A 66 4.69 -15.85 7.94
C ILE A 66 3.26 -15.56 7.44
N CYS A 67 2.95 -14.30 7.10
CA CYS A 67 1.66 -13.96 6.51
C CYS A 67 1.42 -14.71 5.19
N ARG A 68 2.41 -14.81 4.30
CA ARG A 68 2.28 -15.55 3.03
C ARG A 68 2.04 -17.04 3.22
N LEU A 69 2.56 -17.62 4.30
CA LEU A 69 2.37 -19.04 4.63
C LEU A 69 0.97 -19.33 5.20
N ASP A 70 0.28 -18.34 5.78
CA ASP A 70 -1.12 -18.49 6.22
C ASP A 70 -2.08 -18.00 5.11
N PRO A 71 -2.81 -18.88 4.42
CA PRO A 71 -3.69 -18.50 3.31
C PRO A 71 -4.85 -17.58 3.73
N ARG A 72 -5.10 -17.42 5.04
CA ARG A 72 -6.12 -16.49 5.56
C ARG A 72 -5.55 -15.09 5.76
N CYS A 73 -4.23 -14.94 5.90
CA CYS A 73 -3.61 -13.66 6.18
C CYS A 73 -3.74 -12.74 4.95
N VAL A 74 -4.33 -11.56 5.17
CA VAL A 74 -4.41 -10.50 4.16
C VAL A 74 -3.31 -9.48 4.38
N PHE A 75 -3.06 -9.14 5.65
CA PHE A 75 -2.11 -8.14 6.07
C PHE A 75 -1.60 -8.43 7.47
N PHE A 76 -0.57 -7.71 7.89
CA PHE A 76 0.00 -7.86 9.21
C PHE A 76 0.32 -6.51 9.85
N ILE A 77 0.34 -6.49 11.18
CA ILE A 77 0.86 -5.37 11.97
C ILE A 77 2.22 -5.79 12.50
N TYR A 78 3.25 -5.01 12.18
CA TYR A 78 4.60 -5.19 12.71
C TYR A 78 4.90 -4.10 13.73
N ASN A 79 5.34 -4.49 14.92
CA ASN A 79 5.87 -3.59 15.93
C ASN A 79 7.40 -3.61 15.86
N GLN A 80 7.99 -2.49 15.46
CA GLN A 80 9.43 -2.37 15.25
C GLN A 80 10.22 -2.22 16.54
N ASP A 81 9.62 -1.71 17.60
CA ASP A 81 10.26 -1.53 18.89
C ASP A 81 10.32 -2.86 19.66
N ALA A 82 9.22 -3.62 19.62
CA ALA A 82 9.11 -4.91 20.29
C ALA A 82 9.65 -6.08 19.45
N GLY A 83 9.82 -5.90 18.13
CA GLY A 83 10.15 -7.00 17.22
C GLY A 83 9.04 -8.05 17.21
N THR A 84 7.79 -7.63 17.10
CA THR A 84 6.63 -8.55 17.09
C THR A 84 5.73 -8.35 15.88
N CYS A 85 5.01 -9.41 15.53
CA CYS A 85 4.17 -9.52 14.34
C CYS A 85 2.79 -10.04 14.71
N MET A 86 1.76 -9.42 14.16
CA MET A 86 0.37 -9.86 14.28
C MET A 86 -0.21 -10.04 12.88
N LEU A 87 -0.84 -11.18 12.62
CA LEU A 87 -1.46 -11.48 11.33
C LEU A 87 -2.94 -11.16 11.38
N ARG A 88 -3.48 -10.57 10.31
CA ARG A 88 -4.88 -10.18 10.22
C ARG A 88 -5.50 -10.53 8.87
N ASP A 89 -6.81 -10.72 8.90
CA ASP A 89 -7.67 -10.70 7.73
C ASP A 89 -8.69 -9.55 7.80
N LEU A 90 -9.59 -9.49 6.81
CA LEU A 90 -10.65 -8.48 6.72
C LEU A 90 -10.11 -7.04 6.74
N TYR A 91 -9.16 -6.72 5.85
CA TYR A 91 -8.58 -5.38 5.76
C TYR A 91 -9.66 -4.27 5.70
N LEU A 92 -9.55 -3.27 6.58
CA LEU A 92 -10.50 -2.15 6.81
C LEU A 92 -11.75 -2.49 7.64
N GLU A 93 -12.00 -3.76 7.92
CA GLU A 93 -13.21 -4.24 8.59
C GLU A 93 -12.88 -4.99 9.89
N GLY A 94 -13.86 -5.09 10.78
CA GLY A 94 -13.67 -5.80 12.05
C GLY A 94 -12.91 -5.02 13.12
N ASN A 95 -12.50 -5.73 14.17
CA ASN A 95 -11.74 -5.22 15.32
C ASN A 95 -10.63 -6.25 15.63
N PRO A 96 -9.44 -5.83 16.10
CA PRO A 96 -9.10 -4.47 16.57
C PRO A 96 -8.55 -3.53 15.47
N GLY A 97 -8.09 -2.35 15.88
CA GLY A 97 -7.49 -1.32 15.03
C GLY A 97 -8.42 -0.15 14.71
N THR A 98 -7.92 0.79 13.91
CA THR A 98 -8.68 1.97 13.46
C THR A 98 -8.34 2.32 12.01
N THR A 99 -9.31 2.92 11.32
CA THR A 99 -9.16 3.55 10.01
C THR A 99 -9.39 5.06 10.10
N ASP A 100 -9.61 5.58 11.32
CA ASP A 100 -9.82 6.99 11.60
C ASP A 100 -8.49 7.75 11.61
N PRO A 101 -8.23 8.68 10.67
CA PRO A 101 -6.96 9.41 10.58
C PRO A 101 -6.52 10.10 11.87
N PHE A 102 -7.45 10.47 12.74
CA PHE A 102 -7.14 11.18 13.98
C PHE A 102 -6.69 10.25 15.11
N MET A 103 -6.91 8.94 14.98
CA MET A 103 -6.55 7.92 15.96
C MET A 103 -5.32 7.09 15.54
N LEU A 104 -4.63 7.48 14.46
CA LEU A 104 -3.69 6.66 13.69
C LEU A 104 -2.20 6.95 13.94
N VAL A 105 -1.83 7.48 15.11
CA VAL A 105 -0.41 7.76 15.39
C VAL A 105 0.14 6.75 16.40
N ARG A 106 0.56 5.58 15.89
CA ARG A 106 1.34 4.56 16.61
C ARG A 106 2.68 4.37 15.90
N PRO A 107 3.65 5.30 16.07
CA PRO A 107 4.86 5.38 15.26
C PRO A 107 5.71 4.10 15.28
N GLU A 108 5.56 3.27 16.30
CA GLU A 108 6.19 1.96 16.47
C GLU A 108 5.58 0.86 15.58
N LEU A 109 4.41 1.09 15.00
CA LEU A 109 3.66 0.10 14.21
C LEU A 109 3.71 0.38 12.71
N ALA A 110 3.69 -0.70 11.93
CA ALA A 110 3.47 -0.65 10.49
C ALA A 110 2.42 -1.68 10.08
N ALA A 111 1.38 -1.24 9.36
CA ALA A 111 0.41 -2.13 8.74
C ALA A 111 0.82 -2.45 7.30
N CYS A 112 1.07 -3.72 6.99
CA CYS A 112 1.60 -4.13 5.69
C CYS A 112 0.71 -5.17 5.04
N LEU A 113 0.30 -4.94 3.79
CA LEU A 113 -0.40 -5.94 2.99
C LEU A 113 0.54 -7.10 2.63
N GLY A 114 0.08 -8.32 2.88
CA GLY A 114 0.83 -9.56 2.62
C GLY A 114 0.31 -10.37 1.44
N SER A 115 -0.96 -10.17 1.06
CA SER A 115 -1.66 -10.98 0.05
C SER A 115 -2.36 -10.13 -1.00
N THR A 116 -2.51 -10.67 -2.20
CA THR A 116 -3.22 -10.04 -3.33
C THR A 116 -4.49 -10.80 -3.65
N ASN A 117 -5.52 -10.10 -4.15
CA ASN A 117 -6.69 -10.71 -4.78
C ASN A 117 -6.91 -10.17 -6.21
N PHE A 118 -6.05 -9.26 -6.66
CA PHE A 118 -6.13 -8.65 -7.98
C PHE A 118 -4.72 -8.31 -8.52
N GLY A 119 -4.02 -9.33 -9.05
CA GLY A 119 -2.63 -9.24 -9.51
C GLY A 119 -1.69 -8.70 -8.43
N GLN A 120 -1.16 -7.48 -8.59
CA GLN A 120 -0.29 -6.82 -7.59
C GLN A 120 -1.06 -5.99 -6.54
N PHE A 121 -2.38 -6.14 -6.47
CA PHE A 121 -3.24 -5.35 -5.60
C PHE A 121 -4.09 -6.24 -4.70
N TYR A 122 -4.43 -5.68 -3.54
CA TYR A 122 -5.53 -6.13 -2.72
C TYR A 122 -6.66 -5.11 -2.85
N CYS A 123 -7.84 -5.57 -3.26
CA CYS A 123 -9.00 -4.73 -3.51
C CYS A 123 -10.12 -5.07 -2.53
N VAL A 124 -10.71 -4.02 -1.94
CA VAL A 124 -11.89 -4.09 -1.07
C VAL A 124 -13.07 -3.47 -1.80
N THR A 125 -14.24 -4.10 -1.73
CA THR A 125 -15.45 -3.63 -2.42
C THR A 125 -16.29 -2.71 -1.55
N GLY A 126 -16.97 -1.73 -2.13
CA GLY A 126 -17.96 -0.90 -1.41
C GLY A 126 -17.35 0.03 -0.36
N TYR A 127 -16.03 0.26 -0.42
CA TYR A 127 -15.30 1.02 0.58
C TYR A 127 -14.74 2.30 -0.03
N ASP A 128 -15.03 3.46 0.57
CA ASP A 128 -14.28 4.69 0.30
C ASP A 128 -13.12 4.78 1.26
N VAL A 129 -12.00 5.33 0.83
CA VAL A 129 -10.80 5.49 1.65
C VAL A 129 -10.37 6.92 1.52
N ASN A 130 -10.36 7.68 2.62
CA ASN A 130 -9.89 9.06 2.61
C ASN A 130 -8.43 9.11 2.09
N GLY A 131 -8.10 10.17 1.37
CA GLY A 131 -6.78 10.46 0.87
C GLY A 131 -6.83 11.63 -0.10
N ASP A 132 -5.66 12.15 -0.45
CA ASP A 132 -5.52 13.21 -1.43
C ASP A 132 -5.41 12.62 -2.83
N HIS A 133 -6.12 13.24 -3.78
CA HIS A 133 -6.05 12.85 -5.18
C HIS A 133 -4.67 13.17 -5.79
N VAL A 134 -4.09 12.23 -6.53
CA VAL A 134 -2.85 12.45 -7.31
C VAL A 134 -3.15 13.33 -8.53
N ARG A 135 -4.32 13.12 -9.14
CA ARG A 135 -4.84 13.84 -10.30
C ARG A 135 -6.36 13.94 -10.22
N SER A 136 -6.94 14.81 -11.02
CA SER A 136 -8.38 14.80 -11.27
C SER A 136 -8.84 13.43 -11.77
N VAL A 137 -10.09 13.10 -11.44
CA VAL A 137 -10.76 11.85 -11.85
C VAL A 137 -10.64 11.66 -13.36
N PHE A 138 -10.23 10.47 -13.79
CA PHE A 138 -10.21 10.11 -15.20
C PHE A 138 -11.11 8.90 -15.47
N TYR A 139 -11.47 8.72 -16.74
CA TYR A 139 -12.30 7.60 -17.17
C TYR A 139 -11.42 6.42 -17.59
N ALA A 140 -11.76 5.24 -17.10
CA ALA A 140 -11.09 3.98 -17.39
C ALA A 140 -12.13 2.98 -17.86
N ALA A 141 -11.87 2.26 -18.95
CA ALA A 141 -12.82 1.30 -19.52
C ALA A 141 -13.14 0.18 -18.52
N ASP A 142 -12.14 -0.21 -17.74
CA ASP A 142 -12.20 -1.21 -16.69
C ASP A 142 -11.22 -0.90 -15.55
N ILE A 143 -11.17 -1.81 -14.57
CA ILE A 143 -10.28 -1.70 -13.42
C ILE A 143 -8.80 -1.89 -13.78
N GLU A 144 -8.49 -2.56 -14.90
CA GLU A 144 -7.12 -2.81 -15.35
C GLU A 144 -6.43 -1.52 -15.78
N GLU A 145 -7.15 -0.65 -16.49
CA GLU A 145 -6.67 0.68 -16.87
C GLU A 145 -6.44 1.62 -15.66
N CYS A 146 -7.00 1.29 -14.48
CA CYS A 146 -6.85 2.08 -13.25
C CYS A 146 -5.58 1.70 -12.44
N ARG A 147 -4.81 0.68 -12.85
CA ARG A 147 -3.70 0.04 -12.11
C ARG A 147 -2.37 0.81 -12.10
N VAL A 148 -2.40 2.09 -11.78
CA VAL A 148 -1.19 2.93 -11.78
C VAL A 148 -0.60 3.14 -10.37
N ALA A 149 -1.43 3.12 -9.33
CA ALA A 149 -1.06 3.37 -7.92
C ALA A 149 -2.14 2.83 -6.95
N PHE A 150 -2.20 3.33 -5.71
CA PHE A 150 -3.41 3.21 -4.89
C PHE A 150 -4.57 3.94 -5.59
N PHE A 151 -5.72 3.27 -5.76
CA PHE A 151 -6.82 3.80 -6.55
C PHE A 151 -8.20 3.42 -6.01
N LEU A 152 -9.19 4.26 -6.31
CA LEU A 152 -10.61 3.98 -6.16
C LEU A 152 -11.23 3.86 -7.56
N PHE A 153 -11.98 2.79 -7.80
CA PHE A 153 -12.65 2.55 -9.07
C PHE A 153 -14.15 2.44 -8.88
N LEU A 154 -14.89 3.25 -9.63
CA LEU A 154 -16.34 3.28 -9.67
C LEU A 154 -16.78 2.66 -11.00
N THR A 155 -17.26 1.40 -10.97
CA THR A 155 -17.66 0.64 -12.17
C THR A 155 -18.88 1.26 -12.85
N ASP A 156 -19.81 1.82 -12.08
CA ASP A 156 -21.04 2.44 -12.57
C ASP A 156 -20.77 3.66 -13.47
N LYS A 157 -19.72 4.42 -13.14
CA LYS A 157 -19.34 5.66 -13.83
C LYS A 157 -18.07 5.54 -14.65
N ARG A 158 -17.42 4.37 -14.63
CA ARG A 158 -16.09 4.14 -15.24
C ARG A 158 -15.05 5.15 -14.79
N ARG A 159 -15.13 5.59 -13.53
CA ARG A 159 -14.26 6.64 -12.96
C ARG A 159 -13.16 6.02 -12.12
N CYS A 160 -11.93 6.37 -12.44
CA CYS A 160 -10.74 6.04 -11.67
C CYS A 160 -10.25 7.29 -10.91
N VAL A 161 -10.06 7.14 -9.61
CA VAL A 161 -9.51 8.17 -8.73
C VAL A 161 -8.21 7.66 -8.13
N LEU A 162 -7.09 8.23 -8.55
CA LEU A 162 -5.79 7.90 -7.98
C LEU A 162 -5.58 8.69 -6.70
N LYS A 163 -5.12 8.02 -5.65
CA LYS A 163 -4.83 8.64 -4.36
C LYS A 163 -3.37 8.46 -3.99
N LYS A 164 -2.77 9.50 -3.41
CA LYS A 164 -1.34 9.52 -3.06
C LYS A 164 -1.06 8.92 -1.67
N ASN A 165 -2.05 8.94 -0.80
CA ASN A 165 -2.01 8.50 0.59
C ASN A 165 -3.34 7.83 0.97
N GLN A 166 -3.34 7.14 2.09
CA GLN A 166 -4.48 6.40 2.62
C GLN A 166 -4.84 6.98 3.99
N PHE A 167 -6.14 7.07 4.28
CA PHE A 167 -6.77 7.55 5.50
C PHE A 167 -6.55 9.03 5.85
N ASN A 168 -5.43 9.64 5.45
CA ASN A 168 -5.15 11.05 5.66
C ASN A 168 -5.29 11.83 4.34
N GLY A 169 -6.17 12.82 4.30
CA GLY A 169 -6.35 13.70 3.16
C GLY A 169 -7.63 14.51 3.24
N VAL A 170 -7.88 15.30 2.19
CA VAL A 170 -9.07 16.18 2.08
C VAL A 170 -10.18 15.59 1.21
N SER A 171 -10.08 14.33 0.78
CA SER A 171 -11.05 13.71 -0.14
C SER A 171 -11.44 12.30 0.26
N GLY A 172 -12.74 12.08 0.43
CA GLY A 172 -13.32 10.83 0.90
C GLY A 172 -13.48 10.78 2.42
N SER A 173 -14.16 9.75 2.93
CA SER A 173 -14.56 9.65 4.34
C SER A 173 -14.04 8.43 5.08
N THR A 174 -13.37 7.50 4.40
CA THR A 174 -12.94 6.20 4.96
C THR A 174 -14.08 5.42 5.61
N GLY A 175 -14.78 4.60 4.83
CA GLY A 175 -15.87 3.79 5.38
C GLY A 175 -16.55 2.89 4.36
N PRO A 176 -17.35 1.93 4.86
CA PRO A 176 -18.17 1.05 4.02
C PRO A 176 -19.36 1.80 3.42
N LEU A 177 -20.09 1.13 2.51
CA LEU A 177 -21.32 1.60 1.85
C LEU A 177 -21.13 2.82 0.94
N SER A 178 -19.95 2.96 0.34
CA SER A 178 -19.74 4.00 -0.66
C SER A 178 -20.18 3.55 -2.06
N LEU A 179 -20.36 4.52 -2.97
CA LEU A 179 -20.58 4.25 -4.41
C LEU A 179 -19.29 3.76 -5.12
N ILE A 180 -18.26 3.39 -4.37
CA ILE A 180 -17.00 2.88 -4.92
C ILE A 180 -17.09 1.37 -5.04
N SER A 181 -16.89 0.89 -6.25
CA SER A 181 -16.91 -0.54 -6.53
C SER A 181 -15.68 -1.23 -5.96
N TYR A 182 -14.50 -0.59 -6.08
CA TYR A 182 -13.24 -1.13 -5.57
C TYR A 182 -12.33 -0.04 -5.02
N ALA A 183 -11.78 -0.26 -3.83
CA ALA A 183 -10.61 0.42 -3.31
C ALA A 183 -9.43 -0.54 -3.36
N CYS A 184 -8.42 -0.25 -4.16
CA CYS A 184 -7.32 -1.16 -4.44
C CYS A 184 -5.98 -0.61 -3.97
N PHE A 185 -5.28 -1.44 -3.21
CA PHE A 185 -4.05 -1.13 -2.51
C PHE A 185 -2.92 -2.00 -3.05
N ARG A 186 -1.76 -1.41 -3.29
CA ARG A 186 -0.64 -2.14 -3.88
C ARG A 186 0.03 -3.03 -2.83
N VAL A 187 0.29 -4.28 -3.22
CA VAL A 187 0.95 -5.33 -2.42
C VAL A 187 2.28 -5.66 -3.09
N TYR A 188 3.31 -6.00 -2.31
CA TYR A 188 4.62 -6.40 -2.83
C TYR A 188 5.18 -7.64 -2.13
#